data_AF-M0MIR6-F1
#
_entry.id   AF-M0MIR6-F1
#
_cell.length_a   1.000
_cell.length_b   1.000
_cell.length_c   1.000
_cell.angle_alpha   90.00
_cell.angle_beta   90.00
_cell.angle_gamma   90.00
#
_symmetry.space_group_name_H-M   'P 1'
#
loop_
_entity.id
_entity.type
_entity.pdbx_description
1 polymer ?
#
loop_
_entity_poly.entity_id
_entity_poly.type
_entity_poly.pdbx_seq_one_letter_code
_entity_poly.pdbx_strand_id
1 'polypeptide(L)'
;MRTISEQPDEDNATMDESDERTETDQPATESMAFDHDVVIVGGSAAGLAAGVFTARHGLETLVLRGGHTALLRCSLLENYLGLTNVDPADFLEVATEQARDAGCRVENRRVEQLRRNGVGFAVDTVDETITTRRVVAASGSENDYLEEIADGALYCGPATHDNLEYYVPCDDAGRTAVDGLYATGRLSGVEHQVLIAAGNGARVGLAVVRDSLRDAGLWDDLADHYHDWTVYPHRHDGWEIDDWLRERLPDDIDPDDDAVAERLAAYRERLEARTRTETEQADRLERGQELLEQYHDE
;
A
#
# COMPACT_ATOMS: atom_id res chain seq x y z
N MET A 1 67.89 21.70 -51.51
CA MET A 1 69.25 21.71 -50.93
C MET A 1 69.08 21.52 -49.43
N ARG A 2 69.79 20.56 -48.83
CA ARG A 2 69.76 20.18 -47.39
C ARG A 2 69.97 21.44 -46.52
N THR A 3 69.55 21.53 -45.25
CA THR A 3 70.23 20.89 -44.10
C THR A 3 69.49 21.20 -42.78
N ILE A 4 69.65 20.28 -41.82
CA ILE A 4 69.25 20.21 -40.41
C ILE A 4 70.08 21.19 -39.53
N SER A 5 69.55 21.68 -38.40
CA SER A 5 70.23 21.91 -37.09
C SER A 5 69.25 22.57 -36.11
N GLU A 6 68.72 21.86 -35.09
CA GLU A 6 69.19 21.77 -33.69
C GLU A 6 68.97 23.03 -32.80
N GLN A 7 68.21 22.80 -31.72
CA GLN A 7 67.86 23.66 -30.55
C GLN A 7 69.06 23.77 -29.55
N PRO A 8 69.00 24.37 -28.31
CA PRO A 8 67.90 24.87 -27.43
C PRO A 8 68.22 26.28 -26.78
N ASP A 9 67.47 26.95 -25.90
CA ASP A 9 67.08 26.67 -24.50
C ASP A 9 66.02 27.67 -23.95
N GLU A 10 65.15 27.12 -23.08
CA GLU A 10 64.59 27.59 -21.79
C GLU A 10 63.73 28.87 -21.59
N ASP A 11 62.61 28.60 -20.89
CA ASP A 11 61.86 29.38 -19.88
C ASP A 11 61.00 30.60 -20.26
N ASN A 12 59.66 30.45 -20.21
CA ASN A 12 58.88 30.57 -18.96
C ASN A 12 57.35 30.75 -19.24
N ALA A 13 56.55 30.19 -18.34
CA ALA A 13 55.23 30.62 -17.89
C ALA A 13 53.96 30.29 -18.71
N THR A 14 53.27 29.27 -18.19
CA THR A 14 51.82 29.26 -17.84
C THR A 14 50.81 29.17 -18.97
N MET A 15 50.35 27.95 -19.25
CA MET A 15 49.05 27.69 -19.87
C MET A 15 48.31 26.59 -19.13
N ASP A 16 47.05 26.93 -18.87
CA ASP A 16 45.98 26.25 -18.16
C ASP A 16 45.62 24.91 -18.82
N GLU A 17 45.78 23.80 -18.10
CA GLU A 17 45.33 22.46 -18.51
C GLU A 17 43.89 22.25 -18.05
N SER A 18 42.94 22.40 -18.97
CA SER A 18 41.61 21.79 -18.84
C SER A 18 41.64 20.40 -19.47
N ASP A 19 41.88 19.40 -18.61
CA ASP A 19 41.92 17.98 -18.92
C ASP A 19 40.48 17.45 -19.10
N GLU A 20 40.17 16.98 -20.32
CA GLU A 20 38.99 16.17 -20.62
C GLU A 20 39.04 14.87 -19.82
N ARG A 21 38.10 14.68 -18.90
CA ARG A 21 37.78 13.33 -18.40
C ARG A 21 36.29 13.07 -18.48
N THR A 22 36.01 12.06 -19.29
CA THR A 22 34.73 11.42 -19.54
C THR A 22 34.24 10.79 -18.24
N GLU A 23 33.35 11.47 -17.51
CA GLU A 23 32.59 10.84 -16.44
C GLU A 23 31.48 9.99 -17.05
N THR A 24 31.53 8.71 -16.70
CA THR A 24 30.59 7.70 -17.14
C THR A 24 29.29 7.91 -16.36
N ASP A 25 28.25 8.35 -17.04
CA ASP A 25 26.90 8.52 -16.51
C ASP A 25 26.33 7.14 -16.14
N GLN A 26 26.47 6.74 -14.88
CA GLN A 26 25.59 5.74 -14.29
C GLN A 26 24.41 6.51 -13.70
N PRO A 27 23.16 6.24 -14.12
CA PRO A 27 22.03 6.89 -13.48
C PRO A 27 21.97 6.38 -12.04
N ALA A 28 22.28 7.26 -11.09
CA ALA A 28 21.86 7.09 -9.73
C ALA A 28 20.34 6.94 -9.75
N THR A 29 19.83 5.82 -9.27
CA THR A 29 18.41 5.62 -9.03
C THR A 29 17.99 6.67 -8.00
N GLU A 30 17.51 7.83 -8.46
CA GLU A 30 16.77 8.75 -7.62
C GLU A 30 15.61 7.95 -7.03
N SER A 31 15.64 7.72 -5.71
CA SER A 31 14.49 7.23 -5.00
C SER A 31 13.40 8.30 -5.16
N MET A 32 12.48 8.09 -6.09
CA MET A 32 11.30 8.95 -6.23
C MET A 32 10.55 8.90 -4.91
N ALA A 33 10.66 9.96 -4.11
CA ALA A 33 9.86 10.12 -2.91
C ALA A 33 8.40 10.28 -3.36
N PHE A 34 7.57 9.31 -3.00
CA PHE A 34 6.13 9.39 -3.20
C PHE A 34 5.49 10.11 -2.00
N ASP A 35 4.34 10.74 -2.21
CA ASP A 35 3.60 11.38 -1.12
C ASP A 35 3.01 10.36 -0.13
N HIS A 36 2.71 9.14 -0.62
CA HIS A 36 2.20 8.01 0.17
C HIS A 36 2.70 6.68 -0.41
N ASP A 37 2.90 5.68 0.44
CA ASP A 37 3.19 4.31 -0.01
C ASP A 37 2.01 3.67 -0.73
N VAL A 38 0.79 3.94 -0.24
CA VAL A 38 -0.46 3.36 -0.76
C VAL A 38 -1.57 4.40 -0.79
N VAL A 39 -2.24 4.55 -1.94
CA VAL A 39 -3.52 5.27 -2.04
C VAL A 39 -4.65 4.29 -2.30
N ILE A 40 -5.71 4.39 -1.50
CA ILE A 40 -6.92 3.57 -1.63
C ILE A 40 -8.06 4.46 -2.13
N VAL A 41 -8.60 4.11 -3.29
CA VAL A 41 -9.71 4.84 -3.92
C VAL A 41 -11.03 4.17 -3.54
N GLY A 42 -11.71 4.74 -2.54
CA GLY A 42 -12.98 4.24 -2.01
C GLY A 42 -12.90 3.93 -0.52
N GLY A 43 -13.63 4.71 0.30
CA GLY A 43 -13.67 4.54 1.76
C GLY A 43 -14.92 3.83 2.27
N SER A 44 -15.26 2.69 1.67
CA SER A 44 -16.30 1.79 2.20
C SER A 44 -15.67 0.53 2.80
N ALA A 45 -16.45 -0.51 3.11
CA ALA A 45 -16.00 -1.69 3.85
C ALA A 45 -14.70 -2.33 3.30
N ALA A 46 -14.60 -2.52 1.98
CA ALA A 46 -13.41 -3.09 1.35
C ALA A 46 -12.17 -2.19 1.47
N GLY A 47 -12.30 -0.91 1.10
CA GLY A 47 -11.15 0.00 1.12
C GLY A 47 -10.69 0.35 2.54
N LEU A 48 -11.61 0.51 3.49
CA LEU A 48 -11.26 0.70 4.90
C LEU A 48 -10.55 -0.54 5.48
N ALA A 49 -11.01 -1.75 5.16
CA ALA A 49 -10.34 -2.97 5.57
C ALA A 49 -8.93 -3.09 4.95
N ALA A 50 -8.77 -2.80 3.66
CA ALA A 50 -7.45 -2.74 3.02
C ALA A 50 -6.54 -1.71 3.70
N GLY A 51 -7.10 -0.55 4.07
CA GLY A 51 -6.40 0.51 4.79
C GLY A 51 -5.90 0.06 6.15
N VAL A 52 -6.74 -0.60 6.94
CA VAL A 52 -6.34 -1.15 8.25
C VAL A 52 -5.13 -2.07 8.11
N PHE A 53 -5.12 -2.98 7.13
CA PHE A 53 -4.02 -3.93 6.96
C PHE A 53 -2.71 -3.27 6.50
N THR A 54 -2.80 -2.33 5.58
CA THR A 54 -1.64 -1.61 5.03
C THR A 54 -1.04 -0.63 6.05
N ALA A 55 -1.88 0.16 6.72
CA ALA A 55 -1.42 1.09 7.76
C ALA A 55 -0.87 0.35 8.99
N ARG A 56 -1.47 -0.77 9.40
CA ARG A 56 -0.93 -1.59 10.48
C ARG A 56 0.44 -2.18 10.15
N HIS A 57 0.75 -2.41 8.88
CA HIS A 57 2.09 -2.81 8.47
C HIS A 57 3.12 -1.66 8.57
N GLY A 58 2.66 -0.42 8.70
CA GLY A 58 3.49 0.78 8.73
C GLY A 58 3.63 1.46 7.36
N LEU A 59 2.80 1.11 6.38
CA LEU A 59 2.76 1.83 5.10
C LEU A 59 2.01 3.15 5.26
N GLU A 60 2.57 4.23 4.72
CA GLU A 60 1.90 5.52 4.64
C GLU A 60 0.68 5.40 3.72
N THR A 61 -0.50 5.28 4.33
CA THR A 61 -1.74 4.88 3.65
C THR A 61 -2.76 6.01 3.66
N LEU A 62 -3.19 6.43 2.47
CA LEU A 62 -4.24 7.41 2.26
C LEU A 62 -5.50 6.76 1.66
N VAL A 63 -6.65 6.93 2.33
CA VAL A 63 -7.96 6.52 1.83
C VAL A 63 -8.74 7.74 1.33
N LEU A 64 -9.12 7.73 0.06
CA LEU A 64 -9.93 8.77 -0.57
C LEU A 64 -11.38 8.31 -0.72
N ARG A 65 -12.32 8.97 -0.04
CA ARG A 65 -13.72 8.50 0.09
C ARG A 65 -14.78 9.35 -0.62
N GLY A 66 -14.42 10.20 -1.58
CA GLY A 66 -15.33 11.13 -2.27
C GLY A 66 -16.28 10.54 -3.32
N GLY A 67 -16.48 9.21 -3.34
CA GLY A 67 -17.40 8.51 -4.25
C GLY A 67 -18.68 8.05 -3.54
N HIS A 68 -19.59 7.40 -4.28
CA HIS A 68 -20.82 6.86 -3.70
C HIS A 68 -20.60 5.46 -3.10
N THR A 69 -21.27 5.17 -1.99
CA THR A 69 -21.36 3.80 -1.46
C THR A 69 -22.79 3.29 -1.54
N ALA A 70 -22.96 2.08 -2.07
CA ALA A 70 -24.25 1.40 -2.11
C ALA A 70 -24.73 0.98 -0.71
N LEU A 71 -23.81 0.91 0.28
CA LEU A 71 -24.11 0.52 1.65
C LEU A 71 -25.12 1.47 2.31
N LEU A 72 -25.03 2.77 2.05
CA LEU A 72 -25.96 3.78 2.58
C LEU A 72 -27.39 3.68 2.01
N ARG A 73 -27.66 2.74 1.09
CA ARG A 73 -29.02 2.41 0.62
C ARG A 73 -29.68 1.29 1.45
N CYS A 74 -28.89 0.60 2.27
CA CYS A 74 -29.40 -0.37 3.22
C CYS A 74 -30.13 0.39 4.34
N SER A 75 -31.24 -0.15 4.84
CA SER A 75 -31.93 0.43 5.99
C SER A 75 -31.31 -0.01 7.32
N LEU A 76 -30.76 -1.22 7.36
CA LEU A 76 -30.23 -1.84 8.56
C LEU A 76 -29.28 -2.98 8.19
N LEU A 77 -28.07 -2.96 8.74
CA LEU A 77 -27.07 -4.00 8.52
C LEU A 77 -27.22 -5.12 9.57
N GLU A 78 -27.82 -6.24 9.15
CA GLU A 78 -28.12 -7.38 10.03
C GLU A 78 -27.13 -8.56 9.87
N ASN A 79 -26.36 -8.59 8.78
CA ASN A 79 -25.55 -9.74 8.38
C ASN A 79 -24.03 -9.52 8.49
N TYR A 80 -23.60 -8.65 9.41
CA TYR A 80 -22.18 -8.40 9.69
C TYR A 80 -21.75 -9.10 10.98
N LEU A 81 -20.95 -10.15 10.89
CA LEU A 81 -20.58 -10.96 12.05
C LEU A 81 -19.94 -10.10 13.15
N GLY A 82 -20.49 -10.19 14.37
CA GLY A 82 -20.03 -9.42 15.53
C GLY A 82 -20.79 -8.10 15.75
N LEU A 83 -21.57 -7.64 14.78
CA LEU A 83 -22.41 -6.44 14.86
C LEU A 83 -23.86 -6.80 14.54
N THR A 84 -24.81 -6.42 15.40
CA THR A 84 -26.22 -6.76 15.22
C THR A 84 -27.02 -5.48 15.01
N ASN A 85 -27.83 -5.44 13.94
CA ASN A 85 -28.77 -4.35 13.65
C ASN A 85 -28.12 -2.96 13.64
N VAL A 86 -27.06 -2.77 12.86
CA VAL A 86 -26.30 -1.51 12.83
C VAL A 86 -26.77 -0.62 11.69
N ASP A 87 -26.89 0.69 11.92
CA ASP A 87 -27.13 1.64 10.83
C ASP A 87 -25.91 1.65 9.88
N PRO A 88 -26.10 1.62 8.56
CA PRO A 88 -24.98 1.64 7.62
C PRO A 88 -24.04 2.85 7.70
N ALA A 89 -24.54 4.02 8.11
CA ALA A 89 -23.73 5.23 8.29
C ALA A 89 -22.84 5.09 9.53
N ASP A 90 -23.42 4.61 10.62
CA ASP A 90 -22.75 4.28 11.87
C ASP A 90 -21.62 3.28 11.64
N PHE A 91 -21.91 2.17 10.97
CA PHE A 91 -20.90 1.18 10.60
C PHE A 91 -19.70 1.82 9.87
N LEU A 92 -19.96 2.74 8.93
CA LEU A 92 -18.91 3.42 8.18
C LEU A 92 -18.10 4.39 9.03
N GLU A 93 -18.73 5.04 10.02
CA GLU A 93 -18.04 5.90 10.97
C GLU A 93 -17.08 5.08 11.85
N VAL A 94 -17.54 3.98 12.46
CA VAL A 94 -16.65 3.13 13.27
C VAL A 94 -15.53 2.53 12.42
N ALA A 95 -15.84 2.04 11.22
CA ALA A 95 -14.83 1.49 10.34
C ALA A 95 -13.79 2.55 9.91
N THR A 96 -14.23 3.81 9.74
CA THR A 96 -13.33 4.93 9.43
C THR A 96 -12.43 5.26 10.61
N GLU A 97 -12.99 5.34 11.82
CA GLU A 97 -12.21 5.57 13.03
C GLU A 97 -11.21 4.45 13.27
N GLN A 98 -11.60 3.18 13.07
CA GLN A 98 -10.69 2.04 13.14
C GLN A 98 -9.54 2.15 12.13
N ALA A 99 -9.82 2.59 10.90
CA ALA A 99 -8.78 2.80 9.89
C ALA A 99 -7.82 3.94 10.28
N ARG A 100 -8.34 5.05 10.80
CA ARG A 100 -7.52 6.17 11.32
C ARG A 100 -6.64 5.72 12.48
N ASP A 101 -7.24 5.01 13.42
CA ASP A 101 -6.59 4.44 14.59
C ASP A 101 -5.57 3.35 14.20
N ALA A 102 -5.71 2.71 13.04
CA ALA A 102 -4.68 1.84 12.45
C ALA A 102 -3.50 2.61 11.83
N GLY A 103 -3.65 3.92 11.57
CA GLY A 103 -2.64 4.78 10.96
C GLY A 103 -3.03 5.37 9.60
N CYS A 104 -4.24 5.09 9.08
CA CYS A 104 -4.66 5.65 7.79
C CYS A 104 -4.94 7.16 7.90
N ARG A 105 -4.52 7.91 6.87
CA ARG A 105 -5.14 9.21 6.58
C ARG A 105 -6.42 8.96 5.78
N VAL A 106 -7.56 9.51 6.20
CA VAL A 106 -8.84 9.34 5.50
C VAL A 106 -9.42 10.68 5.12
N GLU A 107 -9.56 10.93 3.82
CA GLU A 107 -9.97 12.23 3.27
C GLU A 107 -11.19 12.14 2.35
N ASN A 108 -12.09 13.10 2.48
CA ASN A 108 -13.27 13.24 1.63
C ASN A 108 -12.92 13.92 0.32
N ARG A 109 -12.24 13.19 -0.59
CA ARG A 109 -11.90 13.69 -1.93
C ARG A 109 -12.22 12.65 -2.99
N ARG A 110 -12.70 13.11 -4.13
CA ARG A 110 -13.00 12.27 -5.28
C ARG A 110 -11.76 12.20 -6.18
N VAL A 111 -11.43 10.99 -6.63
CA VAL A 111 -10.40 10.77 -7.64
C VAL A 111 -11.04 10.96 -9.00
N GLU A 112 -10.41 11.77 -9.84
CA GLU A 112 -10.85 12.04 -11.21
C GLU A 112 -10.11 11.17 -12.21
N GLN A 113 -8.82 10.93 -11.98
CA GLN A 113 -7.98 10.21 -12.93
C GLN A 113 -6.81 9.53 -12.22
N LEU A 114 -6.44 8.35 -12.73
CA LEU A 114 -5.25 7.63 -12.31
C LEU A 114 -4.31 7.45 -13.51
N ARG A 115 -3.06 7.88 -13.34
CA ARG A 115 -2.03 7.83 -14.39
C ARG A 115 -0.78 7.13 -13.90
N ARG A 116 -0.03 6.53 -14.83
CA ARG A 116 1.31 6.01 -14.53
C ARG A 116 2.26 7.17 -14.25
N ASN A 117 3.12 6.99 -13.25
CA ASN A 117 4.21 7.92 -12.93
C ASN A 117 5.48 7.13 -12.60
N GLY A 118 6.28 6.82 -13.63
CA GLY A 118 7.46 5.95 -13.50
C GLY A 118 7.08 4.57 -12.95
N VAL A 119 7.68 4.19 -11.84
CA VAL A 119 7.38 2.94 -11.12
C VAL A 119 6.10 3.02 -10.26
N GLY A 120 5.49 4.18 -10.13
CA GLY A 120 4.28 4.39 -9.33
C GLY A 120 3.15 5.02 -10.13
N PHE A 121 2.37 5.86 -9.46
CA PHE A 121 1.15 6.46 -9.95
C PHE A 121 1.04 7.94 -9.57
N ALA A 122 0.31 8.68 -10.40
CA ALA A 122 -0.23 9.99 -10.08
C ALA A 122 -1.75 9.86 -9.98
N VAL A 123 -2.30 10.23 -8.82
CA VAL A 123 -3.73 10.20 -8.49
C VAL A 123 -4.24 11.63 -8.52
N ASP A 124 -4.97 11.97 -9.57
CA ASP A 124 -5.53 13.31 -9.73
C ASP A 124 -6.86 13.42 -8.99
N THR A 125 -6.95 14.45 -8.17
CA THR A 125 -8.18 14.90 -7.51
C THR A 125 -8.51 16.30 -8.00
N VAL A 126 -9.68 16.82 -7.60
CA VAL A 126 -10.10 18.20 -7.93
C VAL A 126 -9.07 19.25 -7.44
N ASP A 127 -8.43 18.99 -6.30
CA ASP A 127 -7.61 19.98 -5.59
C ASP A 127 -6.11 19.85 -5.91
N GLU A 128 -5.62 18.60 -6.04
CA GLU A 128 -4.21 18.30 -6.22
C GLU A 128 -3.97 16.93 -6.87
N THR A 129 -2.73 16.72 -7.31
CA THR A 129 -2.20 15.42 -7.74
C THR A 129 -1.39 14.80 -6.61
N ILE A 130 -1.69 13.55 -6.27
CA ILE A 130 -1.01 12.80 -5.20
C ILE A 130 -0.19 11.68 -5.84
N THR A 131 1.09 11.56 -5.48
CA THR A 131 1.97 10.51 -5.98
C THR A 131 2.02 9.31 -5.03
N THR A 132 2.03 8.11 -5.59
CA THR A 132 2.10 6.89 -4.77
C THR A 132 2.75 5.72 -5.48
N ARG A 133 3.35 4.79 -4.73
CA ARG A 133 3.89 3.55 -5.28
C ARG A 133 2.79 2.54 -5.63
N ARG A 134 1.69 2.50 -4.88
CA ARG A 134 0.63 1.47 -5.01
C ARG A 134 -0.76 2.07 -4.91
N VAL A 135 -1.70 1.52 -5.67
CA VAL A 135 -3.11 1.93 -5.63
C VAL A 135 -4.04 0.75 -5.42
N VAL A 136 -4.97 0.87 -4.49
CA VAL A 136 -6.07 -0.09 -4.30
C VAL A 136 -7.37 0.55 -4.80
N ALA A 137 -7.90 0.03 -5.90
CA ALA A 137 -9.19 0.42 -6.45
C ALA A 137 -10.32 -0.29 -5.68
N ALA A 138 -11.01 0.46 -4.81
CA ALA A 138 -12.05 -0.01 -3.89
C ALA A 138 -13.37 0.78 -4.07
N SER A 139 -13.59 1.34 -5.25
CA SER A 139 -14.61 2.36 -5.58
C SER A 139 -15.99 1.78 -5.94
N GLY A 140 -16.28 0.55 -5.50
CA GLY A 140 -17.56 -0.10 -5.78
C GLY A 140 -17.74 -0.41 -7.27
N SER A 141 -18.61 0.33 -7.96
CA SER A 141 -18.81 0.24 -9.42
C SER A 141 -18.15 1.39 -10.19
N GLU A 142 -17.69 2.44 -9.52
CA GLU A 142 -17.08 3.59 -10.20
C GLU A 142 -15.68 3.21 -10.68
N ASN A 143 -15.40 3.35 -11.98
CA ASN A 143 -14.11 2.97 -12.58
C ASN A 143 -13.59 3.94 -13.65
N ASP A 144 -14.32 5.02 -13.95
CA ASP A 144 -13.95 6.01 -14.98
C ASP A 144 -12.52 6.56 -14.79
N TYR A 145 -12.08 6.74 -13.54
CA TYR A 145 -10.73 7.22 -13.23
C TYR A 145 -9.61 6.24 -13.66
N LEU A 146 -9.92 4.99 -13.96
CA LEU A 146 -8.97 3.98 -14.43
C LEU A 146 -8.83 3.96 -15.95
N GLU A 147 -9.63 4.70 -16.72
CA GLU A 147 -9.66 4.60 -18.19
C GLU A 147 -8.28 4.80 -18.85
N GLU A 148 -7.50 5.78 -18.40
CA GLU A 148 -6.18 6.06 -18.98
C GLU A 148 -5.17 4.95 -18.68
N ILE A 149 -5.18 4.43 -17.45
CA ILE A 149 -4.24 3.36 -17.08
C ILE A 149 -4.69 1.99 -17.61
N ALA A 150 -5.95 1.88 -17.98
CA ALA A 150 -6.54 0.65 -18.46
C ALA A 150 -6.08 0.27 -19.85
N ASP A 151 -5.78 1.20 -20.78
CA ASP A 151 -5.36 0.98 -22.20
C ASP A 151 -5.79 -0.38 -22.83
N GLY A 152 -7.05 -0.79 -22.62
CA GLY A 152 -7.58 -2.11 -23.04
C GLY A 152 -7.29 -3.32 -22.13
N ALA A 153 -6.29 -3.27 -21.25
CA ALA A 153 -5.87 -4.33 -20.33
C ALA A 153 -6.78 -4.54 -19.09
N LEU A 154 -7.50 -3.49 -18.63
CA LEU A 154 -8.42 -3.59 -17.49
C LEU A 154 -9.91 -3.68 -17.91
N TYR A 155 -10.19 -3.92 -19.19
CA TYR A 155 -11.57 -3.98 -19.70
C TYR A 155 -12.32 -5.24 -19.26
N CYS A 156 -13.49 -5.01 -18.68
CA CYS A 156 -14.52 -5.98 -18.31
C CYS A 156 -15.42 -6.29 -19.53
N GLY A 157 -16.03 -7.49 -19.55
CA GLY A 157 -16.78 -8.05 -20.67
C GLY A 157 -18.01 -7.26 -21.18
N PRO A 158 -18.65 -7.74 -22.27
CA PRO A 158 -19.71 -6.99 -22.95
C PRO A 158 -20.90 -6.73 -22.03
N ALA A 159 -21.37 -5.48 -22.00
CA ALA A 159 -22.63 -5.09 -21.37
C ALA A 159 -23.81 -5.81 -22.03
N THR A 160 -24.18 -6.99 -21.51
CA THR A 160 -25.46 -7.61 -21.84
C THR A 160 -26.56 -6.93 -21.02
N HIS A 161 -27.68 -6.65 -21.70
CA HIS A 161 -28.72 -5.68 -21.33
C HIS A 161 -29.47 -5.90 -19.99
N ASP A 162 -29.01 -6.78 -19.09
CA ASP A 162 -29.67 -7.03 -17.80
C ASP A 162 -28.74 -7.01 -16.56
N ASN A 163 -27.41 -6.87 -16.70
CA ASN A 163 -26.50 -6.69 -15.56
C ASN A 163 -25.20 -6.00 -16.00
N LEU A 164 -25.04 -4.72 -15.63
CA LEU A 164 -23.82 -3.93 -15.85
C LEU A 164 -22.74 -4.35 -14.82
N GLU A 165 -22.13 -5.52 -14.99
CA GLU A 165 -21.03 -5.96 -14.13
C GLU A 165 -19.68 -5.57 -14.77
N TYR A 166 -19.31 -4.30 -14.61
CA TYR A 166 -17.95 -3.85 -14.85
C TYR A 166 -17.07 -4.24 -13.66
N TYR A 167 -16.17 -5.19 -13.86
CA TYR A 167 -15.14 -5.61 -12.91
C TYR A 167 -13.74 -5.45 -13.51
N VAL A 168 -12.80 -4.99 -12.70
CA VAL A 168 -11.39 -4.93 -13.05
C VAL A 168 -10.81 -6.34 -12.92
N PRO A 169 -10.29 -6.95 -14.00
CA PRO A 169 -9.67 -8.27 -13.93
C PRO A 169 -8.49 -8.27 -12.96
N CYS A 170 -8.51 -9.20 -12.02
CA CYS A 170 -7.43 -9.39 -11.05
C CYS A 170 -7.27 -10.86 -10.66
N ASP A 171 -6.13 -11.20 -10.08
CA ASP A 171 -5.91 -12.51 -9.47
C ASP A 171 -6.70 -12.67 -8.15
N ASP A 172 -6.58 -13.84 -7.53
CA ASP A 172 -7.20 -14.11 -6.23
C ASP A 172 -6.65 -13.23 -5.10
N ALA A 173 -5.51 -12.56 -5.25
CA ALA A 173 -5.01 -11.61 -4.27
C ALA A 173 -5.44 -10.16 -4.57
N GLY A 174 -6.17 -9.93 -5.66
CA GLY A 174 -6.61 -8.62 -6.11
C GLY A 174 -5.59 -7.89 -7.00
N ARG A 175 -4.49 -8.52 -7.41
CA ARG A 175 -3.50 -7.91 -8.31
C ARG A 175 -4.05 -7.82 -9.72
N THR A 176 -3.96 -6.64 -10.33
CA THR A 176 -4.36 -6.46 -11.73
C THR A 176 -3.19 -6.76 -12.67
N ALA A 177 -3.42 -6.66 -13.99
CA ALA A 177 -2.34 -6.72 -14.99
C ALA A 177 -1.36 -5.53 -14.91
N VAL A 178 -1.72 -4.48 -14.17
CA VAL A 178 -0.94 -3.26 -13.99
C VAL A 178 -0.19 -3.38 -12.66
N ASP A 179 1.14 -3.54 -12.72
CA ASP A 179 1.98 -3.65 -11.53
C ASP A 179 1.74 -2.48 -10.55
N GLY A 180 1.56 -2.80 -9.27
CA GLY A 180 1.22 -1.83 -8.21
C GLY A 180 -0.25 -1.39 -8.16
N LEU A 181 -1.11 -1.82 -9.09
CA LEU A 181 -2.55 -1.56 -9.05
C LEU A 181 -3.32 -2.83 -8.64
N TYR A 182 -4.16 -2.67 -7.63
CA TYR A 182 -4.98 -3.73 -7.05
C TYR A 182 -6.46 -3.37 -7.16
N ALA A 183 -7.34 -4.37 -7.21
CA ALA A 183 -8.80 -4.20 -7.21
C ALA A 183 -9.43 -5.00 -6.07
N THR A 184 -10.47 -4.44 -5.44
CA THR A 184 -11.17 -5.08 -4.32
C THR A 184 -12.67 -4.77 -4.29
N GLY A 185 -13.42 -5.61 -3.58
CA GLY A 185 -14.86 -5.48 -3.39
C GLY A 185 -15.64 -5.75 -4.69
N ARG A 186 -16.73 -5.01 -4.91
CA ARG A 186 -17.53 -5.11 -6.15
C ARG A 186 -16.64 -4.99 -7.39
N LEU A 187 -15.68 -4.07 -7.34
CA LEU A 187 -14.86 -3.75 -8.49
C LEU A 187 -14.01 -4.93 -8.94
N SER A 188 -13.67 -5.86 -8.06
CA SER A 188 -12.96 -7.11 -8.40
C SER A 188 -13.92 -8.29 -8.68
N GLY A 189 -15.22 -8.05 -8.82
CA GLY A 189 -16.22 -9.10 -9.08
C GLY A 189 -16.67 -9.90 -7.84
N VAL A 190 -16.32 -9.45 -6.64
CA VAL A 190 -16.76 -10.10 -5.39
C VAL A 190 -18.21 -9.74 -5.08
N GLU A 191 -18.90 -10.66 -4.42
CA GLU A 191 -20.31 -10.53 -4.08
C GLU A 191 -20.63 -9.27 -3.27
N HIS A 192 -21.86 -8.81 -3.49
CA HIS A 192 -22.43 -7.57 -2.98
C HIS A 192 -22.81 -7.60 -1.49
N GLN A 193 -21.91 -8.04 -0.62
CA GLN A 193 -22.16 -8.16 0.82
C GLN A 193 -21.06 -7.46 1.61
N VAL A 194 -21.42 -6.70 2.65
CA VAL A 194 -20.50 -5.84 3.41
C VAL A 194 -19.35 -6.64 4.02
N LEU A 195 -19.66 -7.75 4.70
CA LEU A 195 -18.66 -8.59 5.35
C LEU A 195 -17.74 -9.27 4.32
N ILE A 196 -18.29 -9.72 3.18
CA ILE A 196 -17.50 -10.33 2.11
C ILE A 196 -16.55 -9.29 1.49
N ALA A 197 -17.06 -8.07 1.23
CA ALA A 197 -16.26 -6.97 0.71
C ALA A 197 -15.16 -6.56 1.68
N ALA A 198 -15.44 -6.46 2.99
CA ALA A 198 -14.44 -6.19 4.01
C ALA A 198 -13.35 -7.28 4.06
N GLY A 199 -13.75 -8.56 4.04
CA GLY A 199 -12.81 -9.68 4.02
C GLY A 199 -11.95 -9.71 2.76
N ASN A 200 -12.53 -9.41 1.59
CA ASN A 200 -11.78 -9.26 0.36
C ASN A 200 -10.81 -8.06 0.43
N GLY A 201 -11.23 -6.92 0.97
CA GLY A 201 -10.38 -5.75 1.20
C GLY A 201 -9.19 -6.06 2.09
N ALA A 202 -9.41 -6.77 3.20
CA ALA A 202 -8.34 -7.25 4.07
C ALA A 202 -7.34 -8.16 3.32
N ARG A 203 -7.84 -9.09 2.49
CA ARG A 203 -7.00 -9.96 1.67
C ARG A 203 -6.15 -9.17 0.66
N VAL A 204 -6.72 -8.15 0.04
CA VAL A 204 -5.99 -7.27 -0.89
C VAL A 204 -4.97 -6.40 -0.15
N GLY A 205 -5.32 -5.84 1.01
CA GLY A 205 -4.37 -5.14 1.87
C GLY A 205 -3.18 -6.01 2.28
N LEU A 206 -3.42 -7.29 2.58
CA LEU A 206 -2.36 -8.26 2.82
C LEU A 206 -1.48 -8.47 1.56
N ALA A 207 -2.07 -8.59 0.37
CA ALA A 207 -1.30 -8.71 -0.87
C ALA A 207 -0.38 -7.49 -1.09
N VAL A 208 -0.89 -6.28 -0.89
CA VAL A 208 -0.13 -5.02 -0.96
C VAL A 208 1.06 -5.06 0.01
N VAL A 209 0.85 -5.52 1.25
CA VAL A 209 1.92 -5.66 2.24
C VAL A 209 2.98 -6.64 1.77
N ARG A 210 2.59 -7.84 1.30
CA ARG A 210 3.55 -8.84 0.79
C ARG A 210 4.38 -8.31 -0.36
N ASP A 211 3.76 -7.60 -1.28
CA ASP A 211 4.45 -7.03 -2.44
C ASP A 211 5.36 -5.87 -2.03
N SER A 212 4.99 -5.12 -0.98
CA SER A 212 5.89 -4.11 -0.39
C SER A 212 7.14 -4.71 0.27
N LEU A 213 7.01 -5.89 0.87
CA LEU A 213 8.16 -6.62 1.44
C LEU A 213 9.10 -7.12 0.34
N ARG A 214 8.55 -7.67 -0.76
CA ARG A 214 9.32 -8.06 -1.94
C ARG A 214 10.07 -6.88 -2.56
N ASP A 215 9.39 -5.74 -2.70
CA ASP A 215 10.00 -4.51 -3.22
C ASP A 215 11.11 -3.97 -2.30
N ALA A 216 11.04 -4.26 -0.99
CA ALA A 216 12.10 -3.96 -0.03
C ALA A 216 13.26 -4.97 -0.06
N GLY A 217 13.24 -5.95 -0.97
CA GLY A 217 14.30 -6.96 -1.11
C GLY A 217 14.22 -8.10 -0.10
N LEU A 218 13.06 -8.30 0.53
CA LEU A 218 12.78 -9.48 1.35
C LEU A 218 12.29 -10.63 0.48
N TRP A 219 12.60 -11.85 0.90
CA TRP A 219 12.34 -13.07 0.13
C TRP A 219 10.88 -13.52 0.21
N ASP A 220 10.49 -14.33 -0.78
CA ASP A 220 9.11 -14.78 -0.94
C ASP A 220 8.57 -15.53 0.28
N ASP A 221 9.37 -16.39 0.92
CA ASP A 221 8.88 -17.15 2.08
C ASP A 221 8.52 -16.24 3.26
N LEU A 222 9.31 -15.19 3.54
CA LEU A 222 8.98 -14.22 4.57
C LEU A 222 7.73 -13.40 4.20
N ALA A 223 7.66 -12.93 2.95
CA ALA A 223 6.52 -12.16 2.48
C ALA A 223 5.22 -12.99 2.57
N ASP A 224 5.22 -14.22 2.05
CA ASP A 224 4.03 -15.08 2.04
C ASP A 224 3.57 -15.50 3.44
N HIS A 225 4.49 -15.58 4.39
CA HIS A 225 4.20 -15.88 5.79
C HIS A 225 4.08 -14.65 6.68
N TYR A 226 3.90 -13.45 6.11
CA TYR A 226 3.56 -12.27 6.90
C TYR A 226 2.32 -12.53 7.76
N HIS A 227 2.49 -12.34 9.07
CA HIS A 227 1.42 -12.41 10.05
C HIS A 227 1.24 -11.05 10.74
N ASP A 228 0.00 -10.55 10.76
CA ASP A 228 -0.38 -9.32 11.47
C ASP A 228 -0.81 -9.60 12.93
N TRP A 229 -0.17 -10.57 13.57
CA TRP A 229 -0.48 -10.92 14.95
C TRP A 229 0.34 -10.04 15.88
N THR A 230 -0.34 -9.34 16.80
CA THR A 230 0.36 -8.67 17.90
C THR A 230 0.74 -9.73 18.94
N VAL A 231 2.03 -10.05 19.02
CA VAL A 231 2.56 -10.96 20.05
C VAL A 231 2.99 -10.12 21.24
N TYR A 232 2.29 -10.27 22.38
CA TYR A 232 2.67 -9.60 23.62
C TYR A 232 3.74 -10.40 24.37
N PRO A 233 4.78 -9.75 24.93
CA PRO A 233 5.96 -10.41 25.53
C PRO A 233 5.65 -11.44 26.62
N HIS A 234 4.48 -11.37 27.24
CA HIS A 234 4.10 -12.17 28.42
C HIS A 234 3.01 -13.22 28.13
N ARG A 235 2.63 -13.44 26.86
CA ARG A 235 1.52 -14.35 26.51
C ARG A 235 1.94 -15.56 25.68
N HIS A 236 3.16 -15.58 25.15
CA HIS A 236 3.71 -16.71 24.41
C HIS A 236 5.06 -17.11 25.01
N ASP A 237 5.05 -18.16 25.85
CA ASP A 237 6.28 -18.82 26.26
C ASP A 237 6.93 -19.48 25.02
N GLY A 238 8.12 -18.99 24.63
CA GLY A 238 9.01 -19.67 23.69
C GLY A 238 8.93 -19.26 22.21
N TRP A 239 8.24 -18.18 21.85
CA TRP A 239 8.35 -17.60 20.50
C TRP A 239 9.32 -16.41 20.51
N GLU A 240 10.41 -16.51 19.75
CA GLU A 240 11.34 -15.41 19.52
C GLU A 240 11.28 -14.97 18.05
N ILE A 241 11.08 -13.67 17.83
CA ILE A 241 11.03 -13.06 16.49
C ILE A 241 12.28 -13.39 15.67
N ASP A 242 13.43 -13.47 16.32
CA ASP A 242 14.72 -13.77 15.70
C ASP A 242 14.78 -15.19 15.15
N ASP A 243 14.28 -16.17 15.89
CA ASP A 243 14.23 -17.56 15.46
C ASP A 243 13.23 -17.72 14.33
N TRP A 244 12.05 -17.09 14.45
CA TRP A 244 11.06 -17.10 13.37
C TRP A 244 11.60 -16.44 12.09
N LEU A 245 12.35 -15.34 12.19
CA LEU A 245 12.99 -14.72 11.03
C LEU A 245 14.02 -15.66 10.39
N ARG A 246 14.88 -16.29 11.20
CA ARG A 246 15.90 -17.24 10.71
C ARG A 246 15.30 -18.44 10.00
N GLU A 247 14.21 -19.01 10.53
CA GLU A 247 13.50 -20.15 9.92
C GLU A 247 12.95 -19.84 8.52
N ARG A 248 12.81 -18.55 8.19
CA ARG A 248 12.29 -18.11 6.90
C ARG A 248 13.37 -17.85 5.87
N LEU A 249 14.64 -17.75 6.26
CA LEU A 249 15.70 -17.50 5.29
C LEU A 249 15.76 -18.67 4.28
N PRO A 250 15.89 -18.37 2.98
CA PRO A 250 16.27 -19.38 2.00
C PRO A 250 17.58 -20.07 2.38
N ASP A 251 17.67 -21.37 2.12
CA ASP A 251 18.84 -22.20 2.47
C ASP A 251 20.15 -21.70 1.84
N ASP A 252 20.08 -20.92 0.77
CA ASP A 252 21.21 -20.35 0.03
C ASP A 252 21.63 -18.94 0.48
N ILE A 253 20.93 -18.35 1.46
CA ILE A 253 21.28 -17.04 2.04
C ILE A 253 22.04 -17.23 3.35
N ASP A 254 23.21 -16.59 3.46
CA ASP A 254 23.98 -16.53 4.70
C ASP A 254 23.32 -15.53 5.68
N PRO A 255 22.82 -15.97 6.86
CA PRO A 255 22.23 -15.08 7.86
C PRO A 255 23.23 -14.09 8.45
N ASP A 256 24.53 -14.38 8.38
CA ASP A 256 25.60 -13.53 8.92
C ASP A 256 26.12 -12.52 7.88
N ASP A 257 25.57 -12.50 6.67
CA ASP A 257 25.86 -11.45 5.68
C ASP A 257 25.32 -10.08 6.16
N ASP A 258 26.17 -9.05 6.13
CA ASP A 258 25.85 -7.72 6.65
C ASP A 258 24.58 -7.13 6.02
N ALA A 259 24.36 -7.34 4.71
CA ALA A 259 23.20 -6.80 4.01
C ALA A 259 21.92 -7.57 4.35
N VAL A 260 22.02 -8.88 4.63
CA VAL A 260 20.90 -9.70 5.12
C VAL A 260 20.52 -9.29 6.54
N ALA A 261 21.51 -9.15 7.41
CA ALA A 261 21.32 -8.70 8.79
C ALA A 261 20.67 -7.31 8.85
N GLU A 262 21.09 -6.37 7.99
CA GLU A 262 20.50 -5.03 7.90
C GLU A 262 19.01 -5.08 7.50
N ARG A 263 18.65 -5.88 6.47
CA ARG A 263 17.25 -6.03 6.05
C ARG A 263 16.38 -6.66 7.13
N LEU A 264 16.90 -7.68 7.83
CA LEU A 264 16.22 -8.32 8.94
C LEU A 264 16.03 -7.38 10.12
N ALA A 265 17.03 -6.55 10.44
CA ALA A 265 16.94 -5.54 11.48
C ALA A 265 15.88 -4.48 11.14
N ALA A 266 15.88 -3.96 9.91
CA ALA A 266 14.88 -3.00 9.45
C ALA A 266 13.45 -3.58 9.50
N TYR A 267 13.29 -4.85 9.11
CA TYR A 267 12.00 -5.54 9.23
C TYR A 267 11.58 -5.73 10.69
N ARG A 268 12.50 -6.13 11.58
CA ARG A 268 12.25 -6.28 13.02
C ARG A 268 11.79 -4.96 13.65
N GLU A 269 12.49 -3.86 13.36
CA GLU A 269 12.12 -2.53 13.85
C GLU A 269 10.69 -2.17 13.44
N ARG A 270 10.30 -2.45 12.19
CA ARG A 270 8.91 -2.30 11.74
C ARG A 270 7.95 -3.20 12.51
N LEU A 271 8.31 -4.46 12.79
CA LEU A 271 7.45 -5.36 13.54
C LEU A 271 7.22 -4.85 14.97
N GLU A 272 8.28 -4.39 15.62
CA GLU A 272 8.28 -3.87 16.99
C GLU A 272 7.51 -2.54 17.10
N ALA A 273 7.65 -1.65 16.12
CA ALA A 273 6.94 -0.36 16.06
C ALA A 273 5.40 -0.49 16.04
N ARG A 274 4.86 -1.68 15.72
CA ARG A 274 3.42 -1.99 15.77
C ARG A 274 2.94 -2.36 17.17
N THR A 275 3.86 -2.65 18.08
CA THR A 275 3.52 -2.99 19.47
C THR A 275 3.07 -1.73 20.18
N ARG A 276 1.91 -1.81 20.82
CA ARG A 276 1.34 -0.69 21.58
C ARG A 276 1.62 -0.88 23.05
N THR A 277 1.91 0.23 23.73
CA THR A 277 1.97 0.29 25.19
C THR A 277 0.62 -0.09 25.80
N GLU A 278 0.61 -0.50 27.08
CA GLU A 278 -0.64 -0.81 27.78
C GLU A 278 -1.58 0.40 27.85
N THR A 279 -1.04 1.62 27.96
CA THR A 279 -1.80 2.87 27.92
C THR A 279 -2.47 3.07 26.56
N GLU A 280 -1.73 2.98 25.46
CA GLU A 280 -2.31 3.09 24.11
C GLU A 280 -3.38 2.02 23.86
N GLN A 281 -3.20 0.81 24.40
CA GLN A 281 -4.23 -0.23 24.30
C GLN A 281 -5.49 0.13 25.09
N ALA A 282 -5.35 0.66 26.30
CA ALA A 282 -6.46 1.09 27.14
C ALA A 282 -7.24 2.25 26.49
N ASP A 283 -6.54 3.27 26.00
CA ASP A 283 -7.14 4.43 25.34
C ASP A 283 -7.96 4.01 24.11
N ARG A 284 -7.43 3.06 23.32
CA ARG A 284 -8.14 2.50 22.15
C ARG A 284 -9.34 1.65 22.53
N LEU A 285 -9.24 0.90 23.63
CA LEU A 285 -10.37 0.11 24.14
C LEU A 285 -11.49 1.04 24.57
N GLU A 286 -11.18 2.07 25.36
CA GLU A 286 -12.13 3.09 25.80
C GLU A 286 -12.77 3.76 24.58
N ARG A 287 -11.96 4.24 23.63
CA ARG A 287 -12.47 4.87 22.41
C ARG A 287 -13.36 3.93 21.59
N GLY A 288 -12.99 2.66 21.46
CA GLY A 288 -13.79 1.66 20.79
C GLY A 288 -15.11 1.38 21.51
N GLN A 289 -15.12 1.38 22.84
CA GLN A 289 -16.32 1.25 23.65
C GLN A 289 -17.24 2.46 23.51
N GLU A 290 -16.70 3.69 23.59
CA GLU A 290 -17.47 4.92 23.40
C GLU A 290 -18.17 4.94 22.03
N LEU A 291 -17.46 4.55 20.98
CA LEU A 291 -18.02 4.47 19.63
C LEU A 291 -19.15 3.44 19.54
N LEU A 292 -19.01 2.29 20.21
CA LEU A 292 -20.06 1.28 20.27
C LEU A 292 -21.26 1.70 21.12
N GLU A 293 -21.02 2.43 22.21
CA GLU A 293 -22.08 2.97 23.08
C GLU A 293 -22.89 4.06 22.36
N GLN A 294 -22.23 4.92 21.57
CA GLN A 294 -22.92 5.90 20.71
C GLN A 294 -23.93 5.23 19.76
N TYR A 295 -23.69 3.99 19.32
CA TYR A 295 -24.64 3.24 18.50
C TYR A 295 -25.84 2.64 19.24
N HIS A 296 -25.77 2.55 20.56
CA HIS A 296 -26.84 1.95 21.36
C HIS A 296 -27.79 2.97 22.00
N ASP A 297 -27.38 4.24 22.05
CA ASP A 297 -28.11 5.32 22.72
C ASP A 297 -29.00 6.18 21.79
N GLU A 298 -29.05 5.89 20.48
CA GLU A 298 -29.98 6.50 19.48
C GLU A 298 -31.19 5.61 19.14
#